data_AF-X1U4V4-F1
#
_entry.id   AF-X1U4V4-F1
#
_cell.length_a   1.000
_cell.length_b   1.000
_cell.length_c   1.000
_cell.angle_alpha   90.00
_cell.angle_beta   90.00
_cell.angle_gamma   90.00
#
_symmetry.space_group_name_H-M   'P 1'
#
loop_
_entity.id
_entity.type
_entity.pdbx_description
1 polymer ?
#
loop_
_entity_poly.entity_id
_entity_poly.type
_entity_poly.pdbx_seq_one_letter_code
_entity_poly.pdbx_strand_id
1 'polypeptide(L)' 'MKREDSLQEYILSGFPGIGPERARAIIECFGILPLRWTVDEKQLSRVEGIGKVTARKLISALAKEES' A
#
# COMPACT_ATOMS: atom_id res chain seq x y z
N MET A 1 6.91 17.69 -5.51
CA MET A 1 6.27 16.78 -4.52
C MET A 1 4.90 17.38 -4.19
N LYS A 2 3.80 16.77 -4.66
CA LYS A 2 2.46 17.28 -4.30
C LYS A 2 2.22 16.92 -2.83
N ARG A 3 1.56 17.80 -2.09
CA ARG A 3 1.36 17.61 -0.63
C ARG A 3 0.53 16.37 -0.30
N GLU A 4 -0.31 15.90 -1.22
CA GLU A 4 -1.10 14.67 -1.10
C GLU A 4 -0.27 13.39 -1.08
N ASP A 5 0.86 13.32 -1.81
CA ASP A 5 1.74 12.13 -1.83
C ASP A 5 2.26 11.84 -0.42
N SER A 6 2.69 12.88 0.30
CA SER A 6 3.30 12.74 1.63
C SER A 6 2.32 12.22 2.68
N LEU A 7 1.02 12.51 2.55
CA LEU A 7 0.01 12.04 3.50
C LEU A 7 -0.41 10.59 3.19
N GLN A 8 -0.50 10.24 1.91
CA GLN A 8 -0.76 8.87 1.46
C GLN A 8 0.42 7.94 1.79
N GLU A 9 1.66 8.40 1.58
CA GLU A 9 2.88 7.71 1.99
C GLU A 9 2.91 7.50 3.51
N TYR A 10 2.56 8.53 4.30
CA TYR A 10 2.49 8.43 5.76
C TYR A 10 1.47 7.39 6.22
N ILE A 11 0.24 7.43 5.67
CA ILE A 11 -0.81 6.45 5.97
C ILE A 11 -0.34 5.03 5.61
N LEU A 12 0.23 4.84 4.41
CA LEU A 12 0.76 3.54 3.98
C LEU A 12 1.89 3.05 4.89
N SER A 13 2.80 3.93 5.29
CA SER A 13 3.91 3.57 6.17
C SER A 13 3.47 3.15 7.59
N GLY A 14 2.23 3.48 7.97
CA GLY A 14 1.62 3.01 9.22
C GLY A 14 1.17 1.54 9.18
N PHE A 15 1.10 0.93 7.99
CA PHE A 15 0.70 -0.47 7.86
C PHE A 15 1.83 -1.44 8.21
N PRO A 16 1.52 -2.55 8.89
CA PRO A 16 2.53 -3.51 9.32
C PRO A 16 3.25 -4.15 8.13
N GLY A 17 4.54 -3.83 7.99
CA GLY A 17 5.38 -4.33 6.90
C GLY A 17 5.42 -3.42 5.66
N ILE A 18 4.80 -2.25 5.70
CA ILE A 18 4.97 -1.18 4.71
C ILE A 18 5.77 -0.07 5.37
N GLY A 19 7.05 0.06 5.00
CA GLY A 19 7.87 1.20 5.40
C GLY A 19 7.71 2.37 4.41
N PRO A 20 8.36 3.52 4.67
CA PRO A 20 8.29 4.69 3.81
C PRO A 20 8.73 4.40 2.35
N GLU A 21 9.78 3.60 2.16
CA GLU A 21 10.24 3.20 0.82
C GLU A 21 9.18 2.40 0.04
N ARG A 22 8.50 1.46 0.73
CA ARG A 22 7.42 0.65 0.13
C ARG A 22 6.18 1.50 -0.13
N ALA A 23 5.86 2.41 0.79
CA ALA A 23 4.77 3.35 0.64
C ALA A 23 4.97 4.22 -0.61
N ARG A 24 6.17 4.78 -0.79
CA ARG A 24 6.52 5.53 -1.99
C ARG A 24 6.41 4.67 -3.25
N ALA A 25 6.99 3.48 -3.26
CA ALA A 25 6.92 2.59 -4.43
C ALA A 25 5.48 2.23 -4.82
N ILE A 26 4.59 2.08 -3.83
CA ILE A 26 3.15 1.88 -4.06
C ILE A 26 2.54 3.11 -4.73
N ILE A 27 2.76 4.32 -4.18
CA ILE A 27 2.20 5.56 -4.73
C ILE A 27 2.75 5.84 -6.13
N GLU A 28 4.03 5.56 -6.39
CA GLU A 28 4.63 5.69 -7.73
C GLU A 28 4.03 4.68 -8.73
N CYS A 29 3.70 3.47 -8.28
CA CYS A 29 3.14 2.43 -9.15
C CYS A 29 1.65 2.66 -9.47
N PHE A 30 0.86 3.08 -8.48
CA PHE A 30 -0.59 3.24 -8.63
C PHE A 30 -1.05 4.68 -8.82
N GLY A 31 -0.16 5.66 -8.60
CA GLY A 31 -0.45 7.10 -8.66
C GLY A 31 -1.27 7.63 -7.49
N ILE A 32 -1.88 6.76 -6.69
CA ILE A 32 -2.73 7.07 -5.54
C ILE A 32 -2.63 5.97 -4.47
N LEU A 33 -3.15 6.26 -3.27
CA LEU A 33 -3.36 5.25 -2.22
C LEU A 33 -4.20 4.08 -2.75
N PRO A 34 -3.65 2.86 -2.82
CA PRO A 34 -4.41 1.70 -3.27
C PRO A 34 -5.37 1.26 -2.16
N LEU A 35 -6.65 1.42 -2.40
CA LEU A 35 -7.70 0.93 -1.52
C LEU A 35 -8.06 -0.50 -1.93
N ARG A 36 -8.54 -1.33 -1.00
CA ARG A 36 -8.81 -2.76 -1.26
C ARG A 36 -9.76 -3.01 -2.44
N TRP A 37 -10.62 -2.05 -2.77
CA TRP A 37 -11.55 -2.13 -3.89
C TRP A 37 -10.91 -1.81 -5.26
N THR A 38 -9.71 -1.23 -5.29
CA THR A 38 -8.99 -0.89 -6.54
C THR A 38 -7.83 -1.84 -6.87
N VAL A 39 -7.37 -2.66 -5.92
CA VAL A 39 -6.18 -3.53 -6.11
C VAL A 39 -6.31 -4.90 -5.46
N ASP A 40 -5.85 -5.91 -6.21
CA ASP A 40 -5.71 -7.29 -5.76
C ASP A 40 -4.28 -7.60 -5.27
N GLU A 41 -4.11 -8.69 -4.50
CA GLU A 41 -2.81 -9.18 -4.05
C GLU A 41 -1.81 -9.32 -5.20
N LYS A 42 -2.25 -9.83 -6.36
CA LYS A 42 -1.38 -9.98 -7.55
C LYS A 42 -0.88 -8.64 -8.06
N GLN A 43 -1.71 -7.60 -8.02
CA GLN A 43 -1.33 -6.26 -8.48
C GLN A 43 -0.32 -5.64 -7.52
N LEU A 44 -0.56 -5.73 -6.22
CA LEU A 44 0.38 -5.28 -5.19
C LEU A 44 1.72 -6.01 -5.26
N SER A 45 1.72 -7.30 -5.59
CA SER A 45 2.95 -8.08 -5.74
C SER A 45 3.83 -7.68 -6.93
N ARG A 46 3.34 -6.82 -7.83
CA ARG A 46 4.14 -6.24 -8.92
C ARG A 46 4.97 -5.05 -8.48
N VAL A 47 4.65 -4.44 -7.35
CA VAL A 47 5.43 -3.34 -6.79
C VAL A 47 6.77 -3.89 -6.31
N GLU A 48 7.85 -3.26 -6.73
CA GLU A 48 9.19 -3.66 -6.33
C GLU A 48 9.32 -3.59 -4.78
N GLY A 49 9.84 -4.67 -4.19
CA GLY A 49 9.94 -4.78 -2.73
C GLY A 49 8.64 -5.20 -2.00
N ILE A 50 7.54 -5.46 -2.72
CA ILE A 50 6.30 -6.04 -2.18
C ILE A 50 6.13 -7.48 -2.66
N GLY A 51 6.48 -8.42 -1.80
CA GLY A 51 6.19 -9.84 -2.02
C GLY A 51 4.75 -10.21 -1.65
N LYS A 52 4.34 -11.44 -2.01
CA LYS A 52 3.01 -12.00 -1.69
C LYS A 52 2.63 -11.87 -0.22
N VAL A 53 3.58 -12.08 0.70
CA VAL A 53 3.34 -11.97 2.15
C VAL A 53 2.97 -10.54 2.55
N THR A 54 3.69 -9.55 2.02
CA THR A 54 3.43 -8.13 2.29
C THR A 54 2.13 -7.69 1.64
N ALA A 55 1.88 -8.09 0.38
CA ALA A 55 0.63 -7.82 -0.32
C ALA A 55 -0.58 -8.38 0.44
N ARG A 56 -0.50 -9.63 0.90
CA ARG A 56 -1.57 -10.27 1.68
C ARG A 56 -1.81 -9.54 3.01
N LYS A 57 -0.75 -9.16 3.73
CA LYS A 57 -0.88 -8.39 4.99
C LYS A 57 -1.53 -7.03 4.76
N LEU A 58 -1.15 -6.33 3.70
CA LEU A 58 -1.73 -5.04 3.33
C LEU A 58 -3.22 -5.18 2.98
N ILE A 59 -3.57 -6.18 2.15
CA ILE A 59 -4.97 -6.50 1.84
C ILE A 59 -5.75 -6.86 3.10
N SER A 60 -5.19 -7.66 4.00
CA SER A 60 -5.82 -8.02 5.28
C SER A 60 -5.96 -6.83 6.22
N ALA A 61 -5.05 -5.85 6.20
CA ALA A 61 -5.16 -4.65 7.01
C ALA A 61 -6.21 -3.68 6.46
N LEU A 62 -6.28 -3.52 5.13
CA LEU A 62 -7.36 -2.77 4.46
C LEU A 62 -8.71 -3.49 4.52
N ALA A 63 -8.70 -4.80 4.74
CA ALA A 63 -9.89 -5.62 4.91
C ALA A 63 -10.57 -5.45 6.25
N LYS A 64 -9.83 -4.98 7.25
CA LYS A 64 -10.29 -4.89 8.63
C LYS A 64 -10.97 -3.54 8.86
N GLU A 65 -12.08 -3.32 8.15
CA GLU A 65 -13.20 -2.58 8.70
C GLU A 65 -14.27 -3.61 9.06
N GLU A 66 -14.95 -3.41 10.19
CA GLU A 66 -15.79 -4.37 10.93
C GLU A 66 -15.02 -5.25 11.94
N SER A 67 -14.66 -4.65 13.09
CA SER A 67 -15.15 -5.12 14.39
C SER A 67 -14.96 -4.08 15.49
#